data_AF-A0A1V8SGV9-F1
#
_entry.id   AF-A0A1V8SGV9-F1
#
_cell.length_a   1.000
_cell.length_b   1.000
_cell.length_c   1.000
_cell.angle_alpha   90.00
_cell.angle_beta   90.00
_cell.angle_gamma   90.00
#
_symmetry.space_group_name_H-M   'P 1'
#
loop_
_entity.id
_entity.type
_entity.pdbx_description
1 polymer ?
#
loop_
_entity_poly.entity_id
_entity_poly.type
_entity_poly.pdbx_seq_one_letter_code
_entity_poly.pdbx_strand_id
1 'polypeptide(L)'
;MPSGQSAKSSTLVDANALLKTVYQFPNGTWVENIAVRSNGKLLATLLFKPEVWEIDPIEYSANLIYSFPDANCTLGIAEYAPDAFGINVGNSTPAGGVTGSWSVWSLDLSQWRHHGPVILKSRPPVTARKILDITSATFLNGLAAPPLAPDIFLDDLTLKPNASAVPLLGVNGVQIRDNCLYYDNTFQSPLLARVPFHPTTATVSGPVEVLSNTHTYPLNGNNGQADDFTFDQGGKIWLATASSSLVKLDLTSKRQTLIAGEPGSLALVGSTAAKLARDGRTLYITTNGGISDPVNGIEGGKVFSLDTSLL
;
A
#
# COMPACT_ATOMS: atom_id res chain seq x y z
N MET A 1 -44.85 21.56 27.27
CA MET A 1 -44.27 21.18 25.97
C MET A 1 -42.79 21.50 25.99
N PRO A 2 -41.88 20.52 26.07
CA PRO A 2 -40.46 20.81 25.90
C PRO A 2 -40.14 20.85 24.41
N SER A 3 -39.56 21.98 24.00
CA SER A 3 -39.03 22.25 22.66
C SER A 3 -37.94 21.24 22.29
N GLY A 4 -38.25 20.37 21.33
CA GLY A 4 -37.26 19.51 20.69
C GLY A 4 -36.24 20.35 19.95
N GLN A 5 -34.99 20.38 20.43
CA GLN A 5 -33.87 20.74 19.60
C GLN A 5 -33.69 19.63 18.56
N SER A 6 -34.09 19.96 17.33
CA SER A 6 -33.72 19.21 16.14
C SER A 6 -32.20 19.10 16.09
N ALA A 7 -31.68 17.91 16.36
CA ALA A 7 -30.30 17.56 16.04
C ALA A 7 -30.14 17.77 14.53
N LYS A 8 -29.26 18.69 14.14
CA LYS A 8 -28.84 18.80 12.74
C LYS A 8 -28.25 17.46 12.34
N SER A 9 -29.01 16.71 11.55
CA SER A 9 -28.50 15.55 10.82
C SER A 9 -27.37 16.05 9.93
N SER A 10 -26.12 15.80 10.32
CA SER A 10 -25.00 15.90 9.41
C SER A 10 -25.21 14.80 8.37
N THR A 11 -25.66 15.17 7.17
CA THR A 11 -25.62 14.28 6.01
C THR A 11 -24.19 13.77 5.88
N LEU A 12 -23.97 12.50 6.21
CA LEU A 12 -22.70 11.83 5.96
C LEU A 12 -22.43 11.93 4.46
N VAL A 13 -21.28 12.46 4.10
CA VAL A 13 -20.86 12.53 2.70
C VAL A 13 -20.60 11.09 2.25
N ASP A 14 -21.24 10.69 1.15
CA ASP A 14 -20.98 9.38 0.56
C ASP A 14 -19.62 9.39 -0.14
N ALA A 15 -18.63 8.76 0.49
CA ALA A 15 -17.27 8.72 -0.05
C ALA A 15 -17.19 7.96 -1.38
N ASN A 16 -18.13 7.04 -1.68
CA ASN A 16 -18.17 6.35 -2.98
C ASN A 16 -18.39 7.35 -4.12
N ALA A 17 -19.24 8.35 -3.91
CA ALA A 17 -19.51 9.41 -4.88
C ALA A 17 -18.31 10.35 -5.08
N LEU A 18 -17.33 10.33 -4.17
CA LEU A 18 -16.11 11.15 -4.24
C LEU A 18 -14.92 10.43 -4.88
N LEU A 19 -14.99 9.11 -5.07
CA LEU A 19 -13.93 8.34 -5.71
C LEU A 19 -13.78 8.75 -7.18
N LYS A 20 -12.56 9.07 -7.59
CA LYS A 20 -12.22 9.37 -8.99
C LYS A 20 -11.14 8.42 -9.48
N THR A 21 -11.41 7.73 -10.58
CA THR A 21 -10.38 6.95 -11.27
C THR A 21 -9.34 7.89 -11.86
N VAL A 22 -8.10 7.74 -11.41
CA VAL A 22 -6.93 8.43 -11.96
C VAL A 22 -6.41 7.70 -13.18
N TYR A 23 -6.31 6.38 -13.11
CA TYR A 23 -5.88 5.55 -14.22
C TYR A 23 -6.42 4.13 -14.06
N GLN A 24 -6.70 3.47 -15.18
CA GLN A 24 -7.05 2.05 -15.23
C GLN A 24 -6.10 1.33 -16.18
N PHE A 25 -5.46 0.29 -15.68
CA PHE A 25 -4.58 -0.56 -16.49
C PHE A 25 -5.38 -1.51 -17.39
N PRO A 26 -4.74 -2.18 -18.37
CA PRO A 26 -5.39 -3.25 -19.12
C PRO A 26 -5.92 -4.38 -18.23
N ASN A 27 -6.94 -5.09 -18.72
CA ASN A 27 -7.55 -6.21 -18.01
C ASN A 27 -6.51 -7.26 -17.56
N GLY A 28 -6.64 -7.77 -16.34
CA GLY A 28 -5.71 -8.72 -15.73
C GLY A 28 -4.46 -8.09 -15.11
N THR A 29 -4.43 -6.76 -14.97
CA THR A 29 -3.34 -6.07 -14.25
C THR A 29 -3.67 -5.94 -12.78
N TRP A 30 -2.85 -6.54 -11.92
CA TRP A 30 -2.90 -6.37 -10.47
C TRP A 30 -1.97 -5.23 -10.05
N VAL A 31 -2.53 -4.09 -9.62
CA VAL A 31 -1.73 -2.97 -9.09
C VAL A 31 -1.54 -3.19 -7.59
N GLU A 32 -0.33 -3.54 -7.18
CA GLU A 32 -0.07 -3.99 -5.80
C GLU A 32 0.10 -2.81 -4.85
N ASN A 33 1.11 -1.97 -5.11
CA ASN A 33 1.50 -0.94 -4.16
C ASN A 33 1.71 0.41 -4.87
N ILE A 34 1.83 1.48 -4.08
CA ILE A 34 1.94 2.85 -4.60
C ILE A 34 2.79 3.76 -3.72
N ALA A 35 3.64 4.57 -4.36
CA ALA A 35 4.39 5.64 -3.73
C ALA A 35 4.12 6.99 -4.41
N VAL A 36 4.19 8.08 -3.63
CA VAL A 36 3.99 9.45 -4.12
C VAL A 36 5.35 10.14 -4.26
N ARG A 37 5.70 10.57 -5.47
CA ARG A 37 6.92 11.33 -5.75
C ARG A 37 6.84 12.77 -5.22
N SER A 38 7.96 13.47 -5.12
CA SER A 38 7.99 14.86 -4.65
C SER A 38 7.32 15.84 -5.62
N ASN A 39 7.16 15.46 -6.89
CA ASN A 39 6.48 16.24 -7.92
C ASN A 39 4.97 15.93 -8.03
N GLY A 40 4.40 15.13 -7.12
CA GLY A 40 2.98 14.76 -7.11
C GLY A 40 2.61 13.60 -8.05
N LYS A 41 3.52 13.12 -8.88
CA LYS A 41 3.32 11.88 -9.66
C LYS A 41 3.38 10.65 -8.76
N LEU A 42 2.83 9.55 -9.24
CA LEU A 42 2.74 8.30 -8.50
C LEU A 42 3.66 7.26 -9.13
N LEU A 43 4.19 6.34 -8.32
CA LEU A 43 4.84 5.12 -8.78
C LEU A 43 4.01 3.93 -8.33
N ALA A 44 3.69 3.03 -9.24
CA ALA A 44 2.92 1.82 -8.97
C ALA A 44 3.74 0.56 -9.31
N THR A 45 3.63 -0.45 -8.45
CA THR A 45 4.20 -1.80 -8.65
C THR A 45 3.10 -2.79 -9.00
N LEU A 46 3.46 -3.86 -9.71
CA LEU A 46 2.53 -4.86 -10.23
C LEU A 46 2.86 -6.28 -9.73
N LEU A 47 1.87 -7.03 -9.26
CA LEU A 47 2.08 -8.37 -8.68
C LEU A 47 2.54 -9.42 -9.71
N PHE A 48 2.07 -9.32 -10.95
CA PHE A 48 2.34 -10.30 -12.03
C PHE A 48 3.20 -9.75 -13.17
N LYS A 49 3.84 -8.60 -12.95
CA LYS A 49 4.85 -8.06 -13.84
C LYS A 49 5.97 -7.46 -13.00
N PRO A 50 7.24 -7.69 -13.34
CA PRO A 50 8.36 -7.11 -12.60
C PRO A 50 8.56 -5.65 -13.04
N GLU A 51 7.54 -4.80 -12.94
CA GLU A 51 7.49 -3.49 -13.56
C GLU A 51 7.11 -2.39 -12.56
N VAL A 52 7.74 -1.23 -12.70
CA VAL A 52 7.33 0.01 -12.02
C VAL A 52 6.82 0.99 -13.07
N TRP A 53 5.61 1.50 -12.83
CA TRP A 53 4.94 2.47 -13.69
C TRP A 53 4.81 3.82 -13.00
N GLU A 54 5.02 4.90 -13.73
CA GLU A 54 4.72 6.25 -13.26
C GLU A 54 3.35 6.67 -13.77
N ILE A 55 2.52 7.15 -12.86
CA ILE A 55 1.17 7.64 -13.16
C ILE A 55 1.13 9.14 -12.90
N ASP A 56 0.63 9.89 -13.87
CA ASP A 56 0.39 11.31 -13.76
C ASP A 56 -1.09 11.55 -13.39
N PRO A 57 -1.38 11.99 -12.16
CA PRO A 57 -2.76 12.16 -11.72
C PRO A 57 -3.47 13.38 -12.34
N ILE A 58 -2.73 14.27 -13.00
CA ILE A 58 -3.30 15.46 -13.68
C ILE A 58 -3.61 15.11 -15.14
N GLU A 59 -2.69 14.42 -15.80
CA GLU A 59 -2.84 14.02 -17.22
C GLU A 59 -3.57 12.69 -17.40
N TYR A 60 -3.94 11.99 -16.32
CA TYR A 60 -4.61 10.68 -16.34
C TYR A 60 -3.89 9.65 -17.22
N SER A 61 -2.55 9.63 -17.14
CA SER A 61 -1.69 8.80 -17.98
C SER A 61 -0.72 7.96 -17.15
N ALA A 62 -0.27 6.83 -17.71
CA ALA A 62 0.72 5.96 -17.09
C ALA A 62 1.82 5.58 -18.09
N ASN A 63 3.06 5.52 -17.62
CA ASN A 63 4.22 5.16 -18.42
C ASN A 63 5.10 4.16 -17.67
N LEU A 64 5.56 3.12 -18.36
CA LEU A 64 6.54 2.18 -17.82
C LEU A 64 7.85 2.93 -17.55
N ILE A 65 8.38 2.79 -16.34
CA ILE A 65 9.64 3.41 -15.91
C ILE A 65 10.78 2.41 -15.94
N TYR A 66 10.54 1.21 -15.44
CA TYR A 66 11.56 0.18 -15.35
C TYR A 66 10.94 -1.21 -15.31
N SER A 67 11.63 -2.19 -15.90
CA SER A 67 11.32 -3.61 -15.81
C SER A 67 12.54 -4.36 -15.29
N PHE A 68 12.36 -5.12 -14.22
CA PHE A 68 13.45 -5.85 -13.56
C PHE A 68 13.72 -7.18 -14.26
N PRO A 69 15.00 -7.55 -14.46
CA PRO A 69 15.35 -8.86 -15.02
C PRO A 69 15.12 -9.98 -14.00
N ASP A 70 14.99 -11.22 -14.50
CA ASP A 70 14.99 -12.47 -13.72
C ASP A 70 13.91 -12.56 -12.61
N ALA A 71 12.84 -11.79 -12.75
CA ALA A 71 11.71 -11.71 -11.82
C ALA A 71 10.38 -11.71 -12.59
N ASN A 72 9.27 -11.96 -11.89
CA ASN A 72 7.92 -11.84 -12.46
C ASN A 72 6.98 -10.96 -11.61
N CYS A 73 7.48 -10.39 -10.51
CA CYS A 73 6.68 -9.78 -9.46
C CYS A 73 7.39 -8.57 -8.85
N THR A 74 6.64 -7.48 -8.62
CA THR A 74 7.04 -6.34 -7.80
C THR A 74 5.98 -6.07 -6.73
N LEU A 75 6.40 -5.82 -5.49
CA LEU A 75 5.52 -5.66 -4.32
C LEU A 75 5.69 -4.29 -3.67
N GLY A 76 5.96 -4.22 -2.37
CA GLY A 76 6.12 -3.00 -1.61
C GLY A 76 7.13 -2.02 -2.23
N ILE A 77 6.80 -0.74 -2.14
CA ILE A 77 7.62 0.38 -2.62
C ILE A 77 7.69 1.48 -1.56
N ALA A 78 8.90 1.97 -1.27
CA ALA A 78 9.11 3.02 -0.28
C ALA A 78 10.20 4.00 -0.72
N GLU A 79 9.96 5.30 -0.55
CA GLU A 79 10.99 6.32 -0.74
C GLU A 79 11.95 6.31 0.47
N TYR A 80 13.24 6.08 0.25
CA TYR A 80 14.26 6.05 1.32
C TYR A 80 15.18 7.28 1.29
N ALA A 81 15.25 7.96 0.14
CA ALA A 81 15.86 9.26 -0.04
C ALA A 81 15.04 10.00 -1.11
N PRO A 82 15.11 11.34 -1.21
CA PRO A 82 14.34 12.07 -2.20
C PRO A 82 14.44 11.39 -3.59
N ASP A 83 13.30 11.13 -4.24
CA ASP A 83 13.13 10.40 -5.52
C ASP A 83 13.98 9.13 -5.69
N ALA A 84 14.36 8.48 -4.60
CA ALA A 84 15.04 7.21 -4.62
C ALA A 84 14.21 6.21 -3.81
N PHE A 85 13.76 5.16 -4.49
CA PHE A 85 12.77 4.22 -3.98
C PHE A 85 13.40 2.85 -3.82
N GLY A 86 13.07 2.16 -2.73
CA GLY A 86 13.25 0.72 -2.57
C GLY A 86 12.03 0.01 -3.14
N ILE A 87 12.24 -1.12 -3.81
CA ILE A 87 11.19 -1.96 -4.39
C ILE A 87 11.49 -3.41 -4.04
N ASN A 88 10.49 -4.13 -3.51
CA ASN A 88 10.57 -5.57 -3.35
C ASN A 88 10.35 -6.25 -4.71
N VAL A 89 11.31 -7.08 -5.12
CA VAL A 89 11.33 -7.77 -6.42
C VAL A 89 11.59 -9.26 -6.21
N GLY A 90 10.83 -10.11 -6.88
CA GLY A 90 11.01 -11.55 -6.79
C GLY A 90 10.11 -12.32 -7.74
N ASN A 91 9.86 -13.59 -7.41
CA ASN A 91 9.00 -14.47 -8.18
C ASN A 91 7.79 -14.94 -7.37
N SER A 92 6.61 -14.93 -7.98
CA SER A 92 5.36 -15.43 -7.44
C SER A 92 4.74 -16.50 -8.35
N THR A 93 3.90 -17.33 -7.74
CA THR A 93 3.04 -18.32 -8.38
C THR A 93 1.65 -18.23 -7.74
N PRO A 94 0.62 -18.90 -8.28
CA PRO A 94 -0.68 -18.96 -7.60
C PRO A 94 -0.64 -19.51 -6.17
N ALA A 95 0.39 -20.30 -5.80
CA ALA A 95 0.55 -20.83 -4.44
C ALA A 95 1.16 -19.81 -3.46
N GLY A 96 1.63 -18.66 -3.95
CA GLY A 96 2.38 -17.66 -3.19
C GLY A 96 3.77 -17.43 -3.78
N GLY A 97 4.65 -16.86 -2.98
CA GLY A 97 6.01 -16.50 -3.41
C GLY A 97 6.95 -17.66 -3.52
N VAL A 98 7.99 -17.44 -4.32
CA VAL A 98 9.06 -18.40 -4.53
C VAL A 98 10.22 -18.04 -3.60
N THR A 99 10.38 -18.81 -2.53
CA THR A 99 11.52 -18.68 -1.60
C THR A 99 12.85 -18.74 -2.36
N GLY A 100 13.82 -17.91 -1.95
CA GLY A 100 15.12 -17.80 -2.61
C GLY A 100 15.16 -16.77 -3.74
N SER A 101 14.02 -16.25 -4.21
CA SER A 101 13.97 -15.29 -5.32
C SER A 101 13.93 -13.82 -4.91
N TRP A 102 13.65 -13.53 -3.63
CA TRP A 102 13.33 -12.17 -3.19
C TRP A 102 14.57 -11.31 -3.01
N SER A 103 14.44 -10.05 -3.41
CA SER A 103 15.45 -9.02 -3.28
C SER A 103 14.82 -7.64 -3.13
N VAL A 104 15.59 -6.68 -2.63
CA VAL A 104 15.24 -5.26 -2.64
C VAL A 104 16.10 -4.55 -3.67
N TRP A 105 15.46 -3.80 -4.56
CA TRP A 105 16.12 -2.95 -5.55
C TRP A 105 15.93 -1.48 -5.21
N SER A 106 16.95 -0.67 -5.50
CA SER A 106 16.82 0.77 -5.54
C SER A 106 16.55 1.23 -6.95
N LEU A 107 15.58 2.13 -7.08
CA LEU A 107 15.28 2.89 -8.28
C LEU A 107 15.52 4.38 -8.01
N ASP A 108 16.55 4.96 -8.61
CA ASP A 108 16.92 6.37 -8.45
C ASP A 108 16.36 7.20 -9.63
N LEU A 109 15.39 8.06 -9.30
CA LEU A 109 14.73 9.01 -10.19
C LEU A 109 15.11 10.45 -9.84
N SER A 110 16.17 10.68 -9.06
CA SER A 110 16.60 12.02 -8.62
C SER A 110 16.94 12.95 -9.80
N GLN A 111 17.46 12.39 -10.89
CA GLN A 111 17.73 13.13 -12.14
C GLN A 111 16.45 13.53 -12.90
N TRP A 112 15.29 13.03 -12.46
CA TRP A 112 13.98 13.35 -13.01
C TRP A 112 13.25 14.41 -12.18
N ARG A 113 13.93 15.00 -11.19
CA ARG A 113 13.44 16.21 -10.55
C ARG A 113 13.56 17.37 -11.50
N HIS A 114 12.42 17.99 -11.81
CA HIS A 114 12.44 19.30 -12.43
C HIS A 114 12.83 20.34 -11.37
N HIS A 115 14.09 20.76 -11.39
CA HIS A 115 14.54 21.94 -10.66
C HIS A 115 14.72 23.09 -11.67
N GLY A 116 13.67 23.88 -11.87
CA GLY A 116 13.75 25.13 -12.64
C GLY A 116 13.34 25.04 -14.13
N PRO A 117 13.64 26.09 -14.93
CA PRO A 117 13.10 26.27 -16.29
C PRO A 117 13.72 25.35 -17.35
N VAL A 118 14.53 24.38 -16.95
CA VAL A 118 15.24 23.48 -17.86
C VAL A 118 14.27 22.40 -18.34
N ILE A 119 13.76 22.57 -19.56
CA ILE A 119 13.12 21.51 -20.31
C ILE A 119 14.21 20.58 -20.84
N LEU A 120 14.38 19.42 -20.20
CA LEU A 120 15.22 18.36 -20.78
C LEU A 120 14.56 17.87 -22.07
N LYS A 121 15.31 17.85 -23.18
CA LYS A 121 14.83 17.36 -24.48
C LYS A 121 14.49 15.86 -24.46
N SER A 122 15.05 15.12 -23.50
CA SER A 122 14.79 13.70 -23.27
C SER A 122 14.96 13.36 -21.79
N ARG A 123 14.17 12.41 -21.29
CA ARG A 123 14.27 11.90 -19.92
C ARG A 123 15.57 11.09 -19.77
N PRO A 124 16.45 11.37 -18.79
CA PRO A 124 17.67 10.59 -18.62
C PRO A 124 17.30 9.15 -18.21
N PRO A 125 18.18 8.16 -18.43
CA PRO A 125 17.92 6.78 -18.00
C PRO A 125 17.68 6.69 -16.48
N VAL A 126 16.81 5.77 -16.08
CA VAL A 126 16.65 5.41 -14.67
C VAL A 126 17.87 4.63 -14.21
N THR A 127 18.38 4.94 -13.01
CA THR A 127 19.40 4.11 -12.38
C THR A 127 18.73 3.10 -11.44
N ALA A 128 18.80 1.82 -11.80
CA ALA A 128 18.33 0.73 -10.96
C ALA A 128 19.52 -0.11 -10.45
N ARG A 129 19.53 -0.47 -9.17
CA ARG A 129 20.53 -1.39 -8.59
C ARG A 129 19.90 -2.31 -7.56
N LYS A 130 20.27 -3.58 -7.56
CA LYS A 130 19.93 -4.49 -6.46
C LYS A 130 20.71 -4.10 -5.22
N ILE A 131 20.03 -3.98 -4.08
CA ILE A 131 20.61 -3.56 -2.80
C ILE A 131 20.85 -4.78 -1.90
N LEU A 132 19.86 -5.67 -1.81
CA LEU A 132 19.85 -6.75 -0.85
C LEU A 132 19.13 -7.97 -1.43
N ASP A 133 19.72 -9.17 -1.27
CA ASP A 133 19.02 -10.44 -1.49
C ASP A 133 18.44 -10.92 -0.15
N ILE A 134 17.16 -11.33 -0.14
CA ILE A 134 16.44 -11.83 1.05
C ILE A 134 15.95 -13.24 0.74
N THR A 135 16.89 -14.16 0.58
CA THR A 135 16.62 -15.52 0.11
C THR A 135 15.76 -16.35 1.07
N SER A 136 15.70 -15.97 2.35
CA SER A 136 14.85 -16.60 3.37
C SER A 136 13.38 -16.17 3.31
N ALA A 137 13.04 -15.08 2.61
CA ALA A 137 11.66 -14.63 2.52
C ALA A 137 10.82 -15.62 1.70
N THR A 138 9.60 -15.91 2.17
CA THR A 138 8.61 -16.69 1.42
C THR A 138 7.81 -15.79 0.49
N PHE A 139 7.40 -14.61 0.99
CA PHE A 139 6.71 -13.56 0.23
C PHE A 139 7.08 -12.20 0.83
N LEU A 140 7.86 -11.38 0.10
CA LEU A 140 8.38 -10.12 0.61
C LEU A 140 7.43 -8.96 0.24
N ASN A 141 6.25 -8.91 0.86
CA ASN A 141 5.22 -7.93 0.46
C ASN A 141 5.56 -6.52 0.93
N GLY A 142 5.42 -6.26 2.23
CA GLY A 142 5.63 -4.95 2.81
C GLY A 142 7.04 -4.39 2.67
N LEU A 143 7.13 -3.08 2.43
CA LEU A 143 8.37 -2.33 2.48
C LEU A 143 8.14 -0.98 3.14
N ALA A 144 8.92 -0.70 4.18
CA ALA A 144 9.10 0.63 4.71
C ALA A 144 10.59 0.92 4.79
N ALA A 145 10.98 2.15 4.47
CA ALA A 145 12.36 2.57 4.52
C ALA A 145 12.61 3.48 5.73
N PRO A 146 13.45 3.08 6.71
CA PRO A 146 13.93 4.01 7.70
C PRO A 146 14.91 5.00 7.05
N PRO A 147 15.02 6.24 7.54
CA PRO A 147 16.14 7.10 7.21
C PRO A 147 17.46 6.40 7.57
N LEU A 148 18.49 6.54 6.73
CA LEU A 148 19.90 6.22 7.03
C LEU A 148 20.31 4.73 7.06
N ALA A 149 19.43 3.79 6.70
CA ALA A 149 19.78 2.36 6.68
C ALA A 149 19.00 1.54 5.62
N PRO A 150 19.31 1.71 4.31
CA PRO A 150 18.57 1.03 3.23
C PRO A 150 18.85 -0.48 3.11
N ASP A 151 19.88 -0.99 3.78
CA ASP A 151 20.40 -2.35 3.59
C ASP A 151 20.00 -3.31 4.72
N ILE A 152 19.10 -2.90 5.61
CA ILE A 152 18.76 -3.67 6.82
C ILE A 152 17.35 -4.23 6.72
N PHE A 153 17.22 -5.52 7.04
CA PHE A 153 15.97 -6.28 7.04
C PHE A 153 15.62 -6.68 8.48
N LEU A 154 14.34 -6.49 8.85
CA LEU A 154 13.81 -6.94 10.14
C LEU A 154 13.14 -8.29 9.96
N ASP A 155 13.71 -9.31 10.61
CA ASP A 155 13.12 -10.65 10.69
C ASP A 155 12.60 -10.89 12.11
N ASP A 156 11.28 -10.95 12.28
CA ASP A 156 10.62 -11.24 13.56
C ASP A 156 9.48 -12.25 13.37
N LEU A 157 9.24 -13.05 14.42
CA LEU A 157 8.19 -14.07 14.44
C LEU A 157 6.79 -13.48 14.20
N THR A 158 6.53 -12.25 14.63
CA THR A 158 5.21 -11.62 14.45
C THR A 158 4.92 -11.17 13.02
N LEU A 159 5.95 -11.12 12.16
CA LEU A 159 5.83 -10.78 10.75
C LEU A 159 5.65 -12.02 9.85
N LYS A 160 5.82 -13.22 10.42
CA LYS A 160 5.75 -14.46 9.68
C LYS A 160 4.31 -14.75 9.21
N PRO A 161 4.15 -15.48 8.10
CA PRO A 161 2.85 -15.95 7.66
C PRO A 161 2.29 -16.99 8.64
N ASN A 162 0.97 -17.09 8.65
CA ASN A 162 0.30 -18.27 9.19
C ASN A 162 0.68 -19.48 8.32
N ALA A 163 1.38 -20.46 8.90
CA ALA A 163 1.92 -21.61 8.17
C ALA A 163 0.86 -22.50 7.48
N SER A 164 -0.42 -22.35 7.83
CA SER A 164 -1.53 -23.06 7.21
C SER A 164 -2.31 -22.22 6.19
N ALA A 165 -1.95 -20.95 5.98
CA ALA A 165 -2.61 -20.08 5.01
C ALA A 165 -2.24 -20.45 3.58
N VAL A 166 -3.21 -20.33 2.67
CA VAL A 166 -3.03 -20.48 1.23
C VAL A 166 -3.75 -19.30 0.55
N PRO A 167 -3.03 -18.41 -0.15
CA PRO A 167 -1.57 -18.40 -0.35
C PRO A 167 -0.81 -18.11 0.96
N LEU A 168 0.47 -18.50 1.00
CA LEU A 168 1.33 -18.26 2.15
C LEU A 168 1.80 -16.80 2.18
N LEU A 169 1.02 -15.94 2.82
CA LEU A 169 1.24 -14.50 2.99
C LEU A 169 1.23 -14.15 4.48
N GLY A 170 2.17 -13.29 4.88
CA GLY A 170 2.36 -12.85 6.26
C GLY A 170 2.19 -11.35 6.38
N VAL A 171 3.23 -10.69 6.89
CA VAL A 171 3.28 -9.22 6.92
C VAL A 171 2.98 -8.65 5.53
N ASN A 172 2.09 -7.68 5.50
CA ASN A 172 1.67 -7.05 4.27
C ASN A 172 1.97 -5.55 4.32
N GLY A 173 1.03 -4.68 4.70
CA GLY A 173 1.32 -3.27 4.88
C GLY A 173 2.31 -3.02 6.00
N VAL A 174 3.29 -2.15 5.73
CA VAL A 174 4.34 -1.75 6.69
C VAL A 174 4.55 -0.24 6.61
N GLN A 175 4.52 0.43 7.76
CA GLN A 175 4.76 1.86 7.89
C GLN A 175 5.68 2.14 9.09
N ILE A 176 6.57 3.12 8.96
CA ILE A 176 7.41 3.60 10.06
C ILE A 176 6.85 4.94 10.56
N ARG A 177 6.59 5.04 11.86
CA ARG A 177 6.17 6.28 12.50
C ARG A 177 6.58 6.31 13.97
N ASP A 178 7.05 7.44 14.47
CA ASP A 178 7.38 7.64 15.89
C ASP A 178 8.31 6.53 16.46
N ASN A 179 9.36 6.17 15.71
CA ASN A 179 10.31 5.08 16.01
C ASN A 179 9.68 3.68 16.21
N CYS A 180 8.46 3.48 15.72
CA CYS A 180 7.79 2.19 15.68
C CYS A 180 7.60 1.73 14.24
N LEU A 181 7.75 0.42 14.05
CA LEU A 181 7.27 -0.29 12.88
C LEU A 181 5.80 -0.63 13.13
N TYR A 182 4.91 -0.09 12.30
CA TYR A 182 3.52 -0.49 12.23
C TYR A 182 3.37 -1.47 11.08
N TYR A 183 2.62 -2.53 11.31
CA TYR A 183 2.41 -3.53 10.29
C TYR A 183 1.06 -4.20 10.44
N ASP A 184 0.53 -4.64 9.32
CA ASP A 184 -0.58 -5.59 9.28
C ASP A 184 -0.12 -6.97 8.82
N ASN A 185 -0.93 -7.99 9.09
CA ASN A 185 -0.66 -9.36 8.68
C ASN A 185 -1.95 -9.98 8.14
N THR A 186 -2.03 -10.18 6.82
CA THR A 186 -3.28 -10.48 6.10
C THR A 186 -4.03 -11.71 6.63
N PHE A 187 -3.32 -12.76 7.05
CA PHE A 187 -3.90 -14.05 7.45
C PHE A 187 -3.58 -14.47 8.90
N GLN A 188 -3.13 -13.54 9.74
CA GLN A 188 -2.75 -13.84 11.13
C GLN A 188 -3.20 -12.75 12.11
N SER A 189 -3.69 -13.17 13.28
CA SER A 189 -3.94 -12.25 14.41
C SER A 189 -2.66 -12.04 15.24
N PRO A 190 -2.37 -10.82 15.72
CA PRO A 190 -3.13 -9.57 15.52
C PRO A 190 -3.04 -9.08 14.07
N LEU A 191 -4.16 -8.61 13.51
CA LEU A 191 -4.21 -8.10 12.14
C LEU A 191 -3.44 -6.80 11.97
N LEU A 192 -3.34 -5.97 13.02
CA LEU A 192 -2.61 -4.71 12.99
C LEU A 192 -1.90 -4.51 14.33
N ALA A 193 -0.60 -4.32 14.26
CA ALA A 193 0.25 -4.16 15.43
C ALA A 193 1.32 -3.11 15.18
N ARG A 194 1.99 -2.72 16.27
CA ARG A 194 3.22 -1.95 16.20
C ARG A 194 4.27 -2.52 17.12
N VAL A 195 5.52 -2.27 16.78
CA VAL A 195 6.66 -2.67 17.60
C VAL A 195 7.74 -1.59 17.53
N PRO A 196 8.32 -1.18 18.67
CA PRO A 196 9.48 -0.30 18.64
C PRO A 196 10.67 -1.05 18.03
N PHE A 197 11.48 -0.35 17.25
CA PHE A 197 12.65 -0.95 16.61
C PHE A 197 13.85 -0.01 16.66
N HIS A 198 15.04 -0.58 16.58
CA HIS A 198 16.29 0.15 16.45
C HIS A 198 16.51 0.57 14.99
N PRO A 199 16.56 1.87 14.65
CA PRO A 199 16.56 2.34 13.26
C PRO A 199 17.84 2.00 12.48
N THR A 200 18.94 1.73 13.18
CA THR A 200 20.25 1.41 12.57
C THR A 200 20.59 -0.07 12.56
N THR A 201 19.85 -0.90 13.27
CA THR A 201 20.07 -2.36 13.29
C THR A 201 18.84 -3.14 12.80
N ALA A 202 17.72 -2.44 12.55
CA ALA A 202 16.39 -2.99 12.23
C ALA A 202 16.01 -4.18 13.12
N THR A 203 16.28 -4.08 14.41
CA THR A 203 15.89 -5.10 15.40
C THR A 203 14.76 -4.58 16.27
N VAL A 204 13.83 -5.47 16.63
CA VAL A 204 12.78 -5.18 17.62
C VAL A 204 13.43 -4.82 18.95
N SER A 205 12.98 -3.72 19.55
CA SER A 205 13.57 -3.14 20.77
C SER A 205 12.61 -3.13 21.97
N GLY A 206 11.49 -3.84 21.88
CA GLY A 206 10.45 -3.86 22.90
C GLY A 206 9.28 -4.78 22.54
N PRO A 207 8.23 -4.83 23.38
CA PRO A 207 7.10 -5.72 23.13
C PRO A 207 6.26 -5.24 21.94
N VAL A 208 5.65 -6.20 21.25
CA VAL A 208 4.62 -5.93 20.24
C VAL A 208 3.36 -5.42 20.92
N GLU A 209 2.86 -4.27 20.46
CA GLU A 209 1.59 -3.71 20.85
C GLU A 209 0.53 -4.00 19.80
N VAL A 210 -0.56 -4.62 20.23
CA VAL A 210 -1.69 -4.95 19.37
C VAL A 210 -2.62 -3.75 19.23
N LEU A 211 -2.81 -3.29 18.00
CA LEU A 211 -3.71 -2.18 17.69
C LEU A 211 -5.11 -2.67 17.35
N SER A 212 -5.22 -3.76 16.58
CA SER A 212 -6.45 -4.45 16.22
C SER A 212 -6.27 -5.98 16.19
N ASN A 213 -7.27 -6.70 16.73
CA ASN A 213 -7.30 -8.16 16.81
C ASN A 213 -8.37 -8.81 15.90
N THR A 214 -9.20 -8.02 15.23
CA THR A 214 -10.40 -8.50 14.53
C THR A 214 -10.13 -8.66 13.05
N HIS A 215 -10.28 -9.89 12.53
CA HIS A 215 -10.01 -10.30 11.14
C HIS A 215 -11.00 -9.79 10.07
N THR A 216 -11.93 -8.91 10.45
CA THR A 216 -13.01 -8.50 9.55
C THR A 216 -13.05 -7.01 9.32
N TYR A 217 -12.25 -6.23 10.06
CA TYR A 217 -12.47 -4.79 10.22
C TYR A 217 -13.99 -4.53 10.47
N PRO A 218 -14.62 -3.37 10.20
CA PRO A 218 -16.07 -3.26 10.35
C PRO A 218 -16.83 -3.85 9.14
N LEU A 219 -16.26 -4.83 8.43
CA LEU A 219 -16.88 -5.44 7.25
C LEU A 219 -17.71 -6.67 7.63
N ASN A 220 -18.79 -6.89 6.89
CA ASN A 220 -19.61 -8.08 7.01
C ASN A 220 -18.94 -9.29 6.35
N GLY A 221 -19.23 -10.50 6.86
CA GLY A 221 -18.99 -11.74 6.12
C GLY A 221 -17.59 -12.37 6.21
N ASN A 222 -16.75 -12.02 7.18
CA ASN A 222 -15.37 -12.53 7.36
C ASN A 222 -14.38 -12.19 6.22
N ASN A 223 -14.71 -11.24 5.35
CA ASN A 223 -13.89 -10.85 4.19
C ASN A 223 -13.12 -9.54 4.45
N GLY A 224 -12.62 -9.31 5.68
CA GLY A 224 -11.90 -8.08 6.02
C GLY A 224 -10.43 -8.33 6.26
N GLN A 225 -9.71 -8.73 5.22
CA GLN A 225 -8.27 -8.88 5.26
C GLN A 225 -7.60 -7.50 5.26
N ALA A 226 -6.45 -7.35 5.90
CA ALA A 226 -5.62 -6.17 5.70
C ALA A 226 -4.69 -6.43 4.51
N ASP A 227 -4.53 -5.44 3.64
CA ASP A 227 -3.56 -5.54 2.55
C ASP A 227 -2.45 -4.51 2.77
N ASP A 228 -2.72 -3.22 2.58
CA ASP A 228 -1.77 -2.16 2.97
C ASP A 228 -2.49 -0.89 3.44
N PHE A 229 -1.77 -0.03 4.17
CA PHE A 229 -2.29 1.17 4.80
C PHE A 229 -1.32 2.34 4.81
N THR A 230 -1.88 3.52 5.05
CA THR A 230 -1.13 4.75 5.32
C THR A 230 -1.70 5.48 6.54
N PHE A 231 -0.87 6.33 7.14
CA PHE A 231 -1.33 7.29 8.13
C PHE A 231 -1.82 8.59 7.48
N ASP A 232 -2.79 9.24 8.13
CA ASP A 232 -3.03 10.67 7.93
C ASP A 232 -2.19 11.55 8.86
N GLN A 233 -2.27 12.87 8.66
CA GLN A 233 -1.56 13.85 9.48
C GLN A 233 -1.93 13.74 10.97
N GLY A 234 -3.16 13.35 11.27
CA GLY A 234 -3.67 13.13 12.63
C GLY A 234 -3.33 11.77 13.22
N GLY A 235 -2.58 10.91 12.51
CA GLY A 235 -2.19 9.59 12.98
C GLY A 235 -3.30 8.54 12.89
N LYS A 236 -4.41 8.81 12.20
CA LYS A 236 -5.41 7.79 11.88
C LYS A 236 -4.92 6.96 10.70
N ILE A 237 -5.35 5.71 10.63
CA ILE A 237 -4.97 4.79 9.57
C ILE A 237 -6.06 4.75 8.50
N TRP A 238 -5.63 4.73 7.24
CA TRP A 238 -6.44 4.46 6.06
C TRP A 238 -5.95 3.15 5.45
N LEU A 239 -6.81 2.14 5.45
CA LEU A 239 -6.47 0.75 5.15
C LEU A 239 -7.28 0.23 3.97
N ALA A 240 -6.59 -0.32 2.98
CA ALA A 240 -7.18 -1.13 1.92
C ALA A 240 -7.31 -2.59 2.40
N THR A 241 -8.41 -3.26 2.03
CA THR A 241 -8.79 -4.52 2.70
C THR A 241 -8.74 -5.79 1.84
N ALA A 242 -8.10 -5.77 0.67
CA ALA A 242 -8.15 -6.82 -0.36
C ALA A 242 -9.57 -7.20 -0.89
N SER A 243 -10.64 -6.76 -0.23
CA SER A 243 -12.04 -7.13 -0.47
C SER A 243 -12.91 -5.91 -0.79
N SER A 244 -12.40 -5.08 -1.72
CA SER A 244 -13.14 -3.97 -2.32
C SER A 244 -13.58 -2.88 -1.36
N SER A 245 -12.77 -2.55 -0.35
CA SER A 245 -13.16 -1.56 0.67
C SER A 245 -11.98 -0.74 1.21
N LEU A 246 -12.32 0.46 1.68
CA LEU A 246 -11.42 1.37 2.38
C LEU A 246 -11.94 1.62 3.79
N VAL A 247 -11.13 1.27 4.79
CA VAL A 247 -11.46 1.44 6.21
C VAL A 247 -10.57 2.49 6.85
N LYS A 248 -11.16 3.33 7.69
CA LYS A 248 -10.44 4.28 8.55
C LYS A 248 -10.42 3.81 9.99
N LEU A 249 -9.25 3.83 10.61
CA LEU A 249 -9.06 3.47 12.01
C LEU A 249 -8.55 4.65 12.82
N ASP A 250 -9.29 4.98 13.89
CA ASP A 250 -8.86 5.90 14.92
C ASP A 250 -8.25 5.09 16.07
N LEU A 251 -6.92 5.16 16.21
CA LEU A 251 -6.20 4.37 17.20
C LEU A 251 -6.46 4.80 18.65
N THR A 252 -6.91 6.03 18.87
CA THR A 252 -7.17 6.58 20.22
C THR A 252 -8.51 6.10 20.74
N SER A 253 -9.56 6.24 19.93
CA SER A 253 -10.91 5.78 20.25
C SER A 253 -11.14 4.31 19.95
N LYS A 254 -10.17 3.64 19.28
CA LYS A 254 -10.28 2.27 18.74
C LYS A 254 -11.43 2.10 17.74
N ARG A 255 -11.98 3.20 17.21
CA ARG A 255 -13.09 3.18 16.25
C ARG A 255 -12.59 2.80 14.87
N GLN A 256 -13.30 1.88 14.24
CA GLN A 256 -13.13 1.54 12.82
C GLN A 256 -14.35 2.04 12.05
N THR A 257 -14.15 2.57 10.85
CA THR A 257 -15.25 3.11 10.03
C THR A 257 -15.01 2.72 8.58
N LEU A 258 -15.99 2.05 7.97
CA LEU A 258 -16.03 1.84 6.53
C LEU A 258 -16.23 3.20 5.85
N ILE A 259 -15.29 3.58 4.98
CA ILE A 259 -15.36 4.86 4.28
C ILE A 259 -15.98 4.68 2.90
N ALA A 260 -15.42 3.80 2.08
CA ALA A 260 -15.85 3.58 0.71
C ALA A 260 -15.73 2.10 0.33
N GLY A 261 -16.50 1.69 -0.68
CA GLY A 261 -16.64 0.30 -1.06
C GLY A 261 -17.28 -0.56 0.03
N GLU A 262 -17.27 -1.86 -0.22
CA GLU A 262 -17.68 -2.94 0.68
C GLU A 262 -17.41 -4.28 -0.05
N PRO A 263 -17.34 -5.42 0.66
CA PRO A 263 -17.24 -6.71 0.00
C PRO A 263 -18.35 -6.90 -1.05
N GLY A 264 -17.96 -7.23 -2.28
CA GLY A 264 -18.89 -7.36 -3.41
C GLY A 264 -19.26 -6.04 -4.11
N SER A 265 -18.69 -4.90 -3.72
CA SER A 265 -18.89 -3.62 -4.42
C SER A 265 -18.10 -3.53 -5.72
N LEU A 266 -18.63 -2.76 -6.68
CA LEU A 266 -17.92 -2.35 -7.89
C LEU A 266 -16.97 -1.16 -7.65
N ALA A 267 -17.06 -0.51 -6.48
CA ALA A 267 -16.07 0.46 -6.05
C ALA A 267 -14.85 -0.27 -5.47
N LEU A 268 -13.65 0.25 -5.79
CA LEU A 268 -12.39 -0.24 -5.23
C LEU A 268 -12.12 -1.74 -5.41
N VAL A 269 -12.63 -2.39 -6.46
CA VAL A 269 -12.62 -3.86 -6.66
C VAL A 269 -11.25 -4.50 -6.35
N GLY A 270 -11.16 -5.20 -5.23
CA GLY A 270 -9.92 -5.81 -4.74
C GLY A 270 -8.85 -4.78 -4.36
N SER A 271 -9.21 -3.78 -3.54
CA SER A 271 -8.30 -2.73 -3.07
C SER A 271 -7.04 -3.28 -2.41
N THR A 272 -5.87 -2.83 -2.84
CA THR A 272 -4.58 -3.39 -2.43
C THR A 272 -3.78 -2.47 -1.51
N ALA A 273 -3.64 -1.18 -1.85
CA ALA A 273 -2.89 -0.23 -1.04
C ALA A 273 -3.54 1.15 -0.98
N ALA A 274 -3.16 1.92 0.03
CA ALA A 274 -3.56 3.30 0.20
C ALA A 274 -2.34 4.18 0.51
N LYS A 275 -2.23 5.35 -0.14
CA LYS A 275 -1.14 6.30 0.11
C LYS A 275 -1.64 7.74 0.08
N LEU A 276 -1.33 8.48 1.13
CA LEU A 276 -1.69 9.90 1.22
C LEU A 276 -0.70 10.72 0.39
N ALA A 277 -1.22 11.62 -0.43
CA ALA A 277 -0.45 12.61 -1.14
C ALA A 277 0.28 13.53 -0.16
N ARG A 278 1.36 14.16 -0.63
CA ARG A 278 2.18 15.06 0.20
C ARG A 278 1.44 16.32 0.66
N ASP A 279 0.34 16.67 0.01
CA ASP A 279 -0.57 17.74 0.44
C ASP A 279 -1.40 17.38 1.68
N GLY A 280 -1.42 16.09 2.07
CA GLY A 280 -2.18 15.56 3.20
C GLY A 280 -3.69 15.51 2.99
N ARG A 281 -4.17 15.71 1.75
CA ARG A 281 -5.61 15.81 1.42
C ARG A 281 -6.06 14.69 0.51
N THR A 282 -5.28 14.39 -0.53
CA THR A 282 -5.66 13.39 -1.52
C THR A 282 -5.15 12.01 -1.09
N LEU A 283 -6.04 11.05 -0.92
CA LEU A 283 -5.70 9.65 -0.72
C LEU A 283 -5.75 8.92 -2.07
N TYR A 284 -4.67 8.26 -2.44
CA TYR A 284 -4.64 7.36 -3.59
C TYR A 284 -4.85 5.92 -3.14
N ILE A 285 -5.65 5.16 -3.90
CA ILE A 285 -5.98 3.76 -3.60
C ILE A 285 -5.73 2.91 -4.84
N THR A 286 -4.97 1.84 -4.71
CA THR A 286 -4.73 0.86 -5.79
C THR A 286 -5.68 -0.32 -5.69
N THR A 287 -5.91 -1.00 -6.81
CA THR A 287 -6.75 -2.20 -6.85
C THR A 287 -6.20 -3.30 -7.75
N ASN A 288 -6.60 -4.53 -7.48
CA ASN A 288 -6.27 -5.69 -8.30
C ASN A 288 -7.29 -6.00 -9.40
N GLY A 289 -8.42 -5.30 -9.45
CA GLY A 289 -9.44 -5.49 -10.49
C GLY A 289 -10.24 -6.80 -10.35
N GLY A 290 -10.27 -7.39 -9.15
CA GLY A 290 -11.02 -8.60 -8.86
C GLY A 290 -10.30 -9.88 -9.26
N ILE A 291 -8.97 -9.87 -9.39
CA ILE A 291 -8.21 -11.08 -9.75
C ILE A 291 -8.28 -12.13 -8.63
N SER A 292 -8.22 -11.71 -7.36
CA SER A 292 -8.36 -12.62 -6.21
C SER A 292 -9.82 -12.88 -5.81
N ASP A 293 -10.69 -11.88 -5.98
CA ASP A 293 -12.09 -11.94 -5.59
C ASP A 293 -12.96 -11.21 -6.63
N PRO A 294 -13.36 -11.90 -7.73
CA PRO A 294 -14.11 -11.27 -8.81
C PRO A 294 -15.51 -10.86 -8.36
N VAL A 295 -15.87 -9.60 -8.63
CA VAL A 295 -17.22 -9.09 -8.32
C VAL A 295 -18.15 -9.16 -9.54
N ASN A 296 -17.70 -8.67 -10.69
CA ASN A 296 -18.45 -8.71 -11.95
C ASN A 296 -17.51 -9.07 -13.12
N GLY A 297 -16.78 -10.16 -12.93
CA GLY A 297 -15.63 -10.52 -13.76
C GLY A 297 -14.35 -9.80 -13.33
N ILE A 298 -13.27 -10.05 -14.08
CA ILE A 298 -11.96 -9.42 -13.87
C ILE A 298 -11.89 -8.16 -14.75
N GLU A 299 -11.45 -7.06 -14.15
CA GLU A 299 -11.10 -5.83 -14.83
C GLU A 299 -9.61 -5.50 -14.65
N GLY A 300 -9.14 -4.46 -15.33
CA GLY A 300 -7.81 -3.93 -15.06
C GLY A 300 -7.80 -3.19 -13.74
N GLY A 301 -6.80 -3.46 -12.90
CA GLY A 301 -6.54 -2.73 -11.67
C GLY A 301 -6.44 -1.23 -11.90
N LYS A 302 -6.88 -0.46 -10.90
CA LYS A 302 -7.04 0.98 -10.99
C LYS A 302 -6.21 1.68 -9.93
N VAL A 303 -5.95 2.96 -10.19
CA VAL A 303 -5.60 3.93 -9.16
C VAL A 303 -6.77 4.89 -9.02
N PHE A 304 -7.33 4.98 -7.82
CA PHE A 304 -8.34 5.96 -7.44
C PHE A 304 -7.70 7.11 -6.67
N SER A 305 -8.37 8.26 -6.68
CA SER A 305 -8.13 9.37 -5.77
C SER A 305 -9.40 9.66 -4.97
N LEU A 306 -9.21 10.08 -3.72
CA LEU A 306 -10.26 10.48 -2.78
C LEU A 306 -9.80 11.73 -2.02
N ASP A 307 -10.56 12.81 -2.09
CA ASP A 307 -10.29 14.00 -1.27
C ASP A 307 -10.83 13.78 0.15
N THR A 308 -9.90 13.56 1.08
CA THR A 308 -10.22 13.26 2.48
C THR A 308 -10.72 14.47 3.27
N SER A 309 -10.60 15.69 2.74
CA SER A 309 -11.11 16.91 3.39
C SER A 309 -12.62 17.08 3.25
N LEU A 310 -13.25 16.27 2.41
CA LEU A 310 -14.70 16.24 2.19
C LEU A 310 -15.43 15.22 3.07
N LEU A 311 -14.72 14.52 3.98
CA LEU A 311 -15.22 13.43 4.82
C LEU A 311 -15.32 13.81 6.30
#